data_AF-A0AB73MSJ5-F1
#
_entry.id   AF-A0AB73MSJ5-F1
#
_cell.length_a   1.000
_cell.length_b   1.000
_cell.length_c   1.000
_cell.angle_alpha   90.00
_cell.angle_beta   90.00
_cell.angle_gamma   90.00
#
_symmetry.space_group_name_H-M   'P 1'
#
loop_
_entity.id
_entity.type
_entity.pdbx_description
1 polymer ?
#
loop_
_entity_poly.entity_id
_entity_poly.type
_entity_poly.pdbx_seq_one_letter_code
_entity_poly.pdbx_strand_id
1 'polypeptide(L)'
;MTARIGVREYFASELLWNANYLVEMAEAREAALLGEGFRGVDRVLRAQVVSSIFQSVAFLEAYANGVWGDAAVADPTSPPSIPQLTGLSTDALRRLKELWNTQRVERALSVVEKFQVALTCVNQDRIDMGSEPGQTVAAMIRLRNDLMHFKPKTNWSDEQHHLQQVLQPRLGVNPLTNSAPWFPHQVLTPKCARLAYEAVRAFGAEWRTRMGIDWGPASEHTGLTDQIPTD
;
A
#
# COMPACT_ATOMS: atom_id res chain seq x y z
N MET A 1 -5.13 -2.24 43.32
CA MET A 1 -5.31 -2.35 41.86
C MET A 1 -4.29 -1.44 41.20
N THR A 2 -3.39 -1.98 40.39
CA THR A 2 -2.45 -1.20 39.56
C THR A 2 -3.15 -0.81 38.26
N ALA A 3 -3.16 0.48 37.91
CA ALA A 3 -3.67 0.93 36.63
C ALA A 3 -2.81 0.33 35.49
N ARG A 4 -3.45 -0.10 34.40
CA ARG A 4 -2.77 -0.53 33.18
C ARG A 4 -2.87 0.59 32.16
N ILE A 5 -1.74 1.05 31.66
CA ILE A 5 -1.63 2.00 30.55
C ILE A 5 -1.29 1.19 29.29
N GLY A 6 -1.95 1.49 28.18
CA GLY A 6 -1.68 0.89 26.87
C GLY A 6 -1.70 1.96 25.79
N VAL A 7 -0.85 1.80 24.79
CA VAL A 7 -0.76 2.67 23.61
C VAL A 7 -1.21 1.88 22.39
N ARG A 8 -1.96 2.53 21.48
CA ARG A 8 -2.33 1.97 20.18
C ARG A 8 -1.42 2.56 19.11
N GLU A 9 -0.67 1.68 18.45
CA GLU A 9 0.27 2.08 17.40
C GLU A 9 -0.32 1.81 16.01
N TYR A 10 -0.14 2.77 15.09
CA TYR A 10 -0.62 2.70 13.72
C TYR A 10 0.56 2.69 12.75
N PHE A 11 1.03 1.50 12.38
CA PHE A 11 2.23 1.36 11.56
C PHE A 11 2.01 1.67 10.07
N ALA A 12 0.77 1.90 9.63
CA ALA A 12 0.46 2.19 8.23
C ALA A 12 1.14 3.47 7.73
N SER A 13 1.15 4.54 8.54
CA SER A 13 1.80 5.82 8.19
C SER A 13 3.30 5.63 7.97
N GLU A 14 3.97 4.89 8.84
CA GLU A 14 5.40 4.55 8.73
C GLU A 14 5.71 3.83 7.42
N LEU A 15 4.91 2.82 7.05
CA LEU A 15 5.08 2.08 5.80
C LEU A 15 4.93 2.99 4.57
N LEU A 16 3.95 3.89 4.60
CA LEU A 16 3.71 4.85 3.51
C LEU A 16 4.82 5.90 3.41
N TRP A 17 5.31 6.39 4.56
CA TRP A 17 6.42 7.33 4.62
C TRP A 17 7.71 6.69 4.08
N ASN A 18 8.03 5.48 4.55
CA ASN A 18 9.18 4.70 4.08
C ASN A 18 9.12 4.48 2.56
N ALA A 19 7.93 4.16 2.03
CA ALA A 19 7.76 3.99 0.60
C ALA A 19 8.13 5.26 -0.18
N ASN A 20 7.67 6.44 0.26
CA ASN A 20 8.00 7.72 -0.39
C ASN A 20 9.49 8.05 -0.27
N TYR A 21 10.08 7.92 0.93
CA TYR A 21 11.49 8.17 1.15
C TYR A 21 12.37 7.32 0.21
N LEU A 22 12.02 6.04 0.04
CA LEU A 22 12.73 5.14 -0.87
C LEU A 22 12.54 5.50 -2.36
N VAL A 23 11.39 6.09 -2.74
CA VAL A 23 11.21 6.65 -4.09
C VAL A 23 12.19 7.78 -4.33
N GLU A 24 12.26 8.75 -3.41
CA GLU A 24 13.14 9.92 -3.53
C GLU A 24 14.62 9.50 -3.62
N MET A 25 15.02 8.53 -2.80
CA MET A 25 16.37 7.97 -2.87
C MET A 25 16.63 7.24 -4.21
N ALA A 26 15.66 6.49 -4.72
CA ALA A 26 15.78 5.78 -5.99
C ALA A 26 15.90 6.75 -7.18
N GLU A 27 15.12 7.83 -7.19
CA GLU A 27 15.18 8.86 -8.24
C GLU A 27 16.52 9.58 -8.24
N ALA A 28 17.01 9.98 -7.06
CA ALA A 28 18.32 10.58 -6.92
C ALA A 28 19.44 9.63 -7.41
N ARG A 29 19.31 8.32 -7.09
CA ARG A 29 20.28 7.31 -7.55
C ARG A 29 20.23 7.09 -9.05
N GLU A 30 19.06 6.99 -9.67
CA GLU A 30 18.93 6.87 -11.12
C GLU A 30 19.50 8.09 -11.84
N ALA A 31 19.21 9.30 -11.36
CA ALA A 31 19.75 10.53 -11.93
C ALA A 31 21.29 10.57 -11.88
N ALA A 32 21.89 10.17 -10.76
CA ALA A 32 23.35 10.07 -10.63
C ALA A 32 23.94 9.06 -11.62
N LEU A 33 23.37 7.86 -11.70
CA LEU A 33 23.80 6.81 -12.65
C LEU A 33 23.71 7.27 -14.11
N LEU A 34 22.64 7.99 -14.46
CA LEU A 34 22.49 8.56 -15.80
C LEU A 34 23.55 9.63 -16.08
N GLY A 35 23.88 10.48 -15.10
CA GLY A 35 24.96 11.47 -15.20
C GLY A 35 26.35 10.84 -15.37
N GLU A 36 26.56 9.65 -14.80
CA GLU A 36 27.78 8.84 -14.96
C GLU A 36 27.82 8.07 -16.29
N GLY A 37 26.75 8.11 -17.09
CA GLY A 37 26.62 7.30 -18.32
C GLY A 37 26.44 5.80 -18.04
N PHE A 38 26.11 5.41 -16.81
CA PHE A 38 25.92 4.02 -16.42
C PHE A 38 24.75 3.38 -17.19
N ARG A 39 24.95 2.14 -17.63
CA ARG A 39 23.93 1.28 -18.22
C ARG A 39 24.04 -0.11 -17.62
N GLY A 40 22.91 -0.64 -17.15
CA GLY A 40 22.82 -1.96 -16.54
C GLY A 40 22.01 -1.96 -15.27
N VAL A 41 22.45 -2.77 -14.32
CA VAL A 41 21.73 -3.07 -13.09
C VAL A 41 22.54 -2.56 -11.89
N ASP A 42 22.05 -1.50 -11.26
CA ASP A 42 22.58 -1.02 -9.98
C ASP A 42 21.81 -1.67 -8.81
N ARG A 43 22.55 -2.25 -7.85
CA ARG A 43 21.96 -2.99 -6.74
C ARG A 43 21.33 -2.07 -5.69
N VAL A 44 21.88 -0.88 -5.48
CA VAL A 44 21.37 0.10 -4.52
C VAL A 44 20.01 0.63 -5.00
N LEU A 45 19.96 1.09 -6.25
CA LEU A 45 18.72 1.49 -6.91
C LEU A 45 17.66 0.39 -6.83
N ARG A 46 18.05 -0.85 -7.17
CA ARG A 46 17.11 -1.98 -7.11
C ARG A 46 16.58 -2.22 -5.69
N ALA A 47 17.43 -2.16 -4.68
CA ALA A 47 17.00 -2.33 -3.30
C ALA A 47 15.99 -1.26 -2.90
N GLN A 48 16.24 0.00 -3.25
CA GLN A 48 15.33 1.11 -2.97
C GLN A 48 13.97 0.93 -3.67
N VAL A 49 13.98 0.61 -4.97
CA VAL A 49 12.76 0.39 -5.76
C VAL A 49 11.93 -0.79 -5.22
N VAL A 50 12.57 -1.95 -4.99
CA VAL A 50 11.87 -3.14 -4.48
C VAL A 50 11.30 -2.88 -3.09
N SER A 51 12.09 -2.28 -2.19
CA SER A 51 11.62 -1.95 -0.85
C SER A 51 10.45 -0.97 -0.90
N SER A 52 10.49 0.07 -1.75
CA SER A 52 9.37 1.01 -1.88
C SER A 52 8.07 0.32 -2.33
N ILE A 53 8.14 -0.59 -3.32
CA ILE A 53 6.99 -1.38 -3.78
C ILE A 53 6.43 -2.23 -2.63
N PHE A 54 7.30 -2.89 -1.87
CA PHE A 54 6.90 -3.74 -0.75
C PHE A 54 6.22 -2.94 0.36
N GLN A 55 6.83 -1.82 0.74
CA GLN A 55 6.30 -0.90 1.75
C GLN A 55 4.95 -0.31 1.32
N SER A 56 4.79 0.04 0.04
CA SER A 56 3.52 0.52 -0.52
C SER A 56 2.39 -0.50 -0.38
N VAL A 57 2.65 -1.77 -0.71
CA VAL A 57 1.64 -2.83 -0.57
C VAL A 57 1.40 -3.18 0.91
N ALA A 58 2.44 -3.16 1.74
CA ALA A 58 2.32 -3.38 3.18
C ALA A 58 1.47 -2.29 3.86
N PHE A 59 1.58 -1.03 3.40
CA PHE A 59 0.73 0.07 3.86
C PHE A 59 -0.76 -0.28 3.71
N LEU A 60 -1.20 -0.80 2.56
CA LEU A 60 -2.61 -1.15 2.35
C LEU A 60 -3.10 -2.19 3.38
N GLU A 61 -2.29 -3.22 3.62
CA GLU A 61 -2.60 -4.27 4.58
C GLU A 61 -2.70 -3.70 6.01
N ALA A 62 -1.69 -2.94 6.43
CA ALA A 62 -1.68 -2.31 7.76
C ALA A 62 -2.81 -1.30 7.92
N TYR A 63 -3.14 -0.54 6.88
CA TYR A 63 -4.19 0.48 6.91
C TYR A 63 -5.57 -0.16 7.09
N ALA A 64 -5.90 -1.18 6.30
CA ALA A 64 -7.13 -1.92 6.48
C ALA A 64 -7.17 -2.54 7.89
N ASN A 65 -6.12 -3.25 8.30
CA ASN A 65 -6.07 -3.89 9.62
C ASN A 65 -6.24 -2.89 10.78
N GLY A 66 -5.70 -1.68 10.65
CA GLY A 66 -5.90 -0.59 11.62
C GLY A 66 -7.38 -0.23 11.78
N VAL A 67 -8.08 0.06 10.68
CA VAL A 67 -9.50 0.42 10.73
C VAL A 67 -10.38 -0.73 11.21
N TRP A 68 -10.13 -1.94 10.72
CA TRP A 68 -10.86 -3.13 11.16
C TRP A 68 -10.64 -3.42 12.66
N GLY A 69 -9.39 -3.31 13.13
CA GLY A 69 -9.03 -3.50 14.54
C GLY A 69 -9.60 -2.41 15.45
N ASP A 70 -9.72 -1.18 14.97
CA ASP A 70 -10.42 -0.09 15.64
C ASP A 70 -11.92 -0.41 15.76
N ALA A 71 -12.57 -0.80 14.65
CA ALA A 71 -13.99 -1.14 14.66
C ALA A 71 -14.31 -2.33 15.60
N ALA A 72 -13.39 -3.29 15.72
CA ALA A 72 -13.57 -4.46 16.56
C ALA A 72 -13.63 -4.14 18.07
N VAL A 73 -12.86 -3.13 18.51
CA VAL A 73 -12.83 -2.72 19.94
C VAL A 73 -13.82 -1.62 20.26
N ALA A 74 -14.34 -0.92 19.24
CA ALA A 74 -15.33 0.12 19.43
C ALA A 74 -16.60 -0.44 20.11
N ASP A 75 -17.24 0.41 20.91
CA ASP A 75 -18.59 0.16 21.42
C ASP A 75 -19.60 0.47 20.30
N PRO A 76 -20.28 -0.56 19.73
CA PRO A 76 -21.23 -0.33 18.65
C PRO A 76 -22.56 0.27 19.13
N THR A 77 -22.75 0.48 20.44
CA THR A 77 -23.95 1.09 21.02
C THR A 77 -23.83 2.61 21.22
N SER A 78 -22.62 3.15 21.03
CA SER A 78 -22.29 4.56 21.17
C SER A 78 -21.64 5.09 19.89
N PRO A 79 -21.66 6.41 19.64
CA PRO A 79 -20.84 7.01 18.59
C PRO A 79 -19.36 6.64 18.76
N PRO A 80 -18.60 6.48 17.67
CA PRO A 80 -17.20 6.10 17.74
C PRO A 80 -16.38 7.13 18.53
N SER A 81 -15.70 6.67 19.59
CA SER A 81 -14.74 7.47 20.36
C SER A 81 -13.33 7.44 19.78
N ILE A 82 -13.07 6.55 18.82
CA ILE A 82 -11.81 6.43 18.10
C ILE A 82 -11.83 7.39 16.90
N PRO A 83 -10.93 8.38 16.82
CA PRO A 83 -10.93 9.38 15.75
C PRO A 83 -10.94 8.77 14.34
N GLN A 84 -10.24 7.65 14.15
CA GLN A 84 -10.12 6.92 12.87
C GLN A 84 -11.43 6.27 12.40
N LEU A 85 -12.48 6.26 13.22
CA LEU A 85 -13.81 5.71 12.89
C LEU A 85 -14.90 6.80 12.81
N THR A 86 -14.52 8.07 13.00
CA THR A 86 -15.46 9.20 12.97
C THR A 86 -16.20 9.21 11.63
N GLY A 87 -17.53 9.29 11.68
CA GLY A 87 -18.41 9.27 10.50
C GLY A 87 -19.03 7.90 10.20
N LEU A 88 -18.54 6.81 10.80
CA LEU A 88 -19.18 5.51 10.70
C LEU A 88 -20.45 5.42 11.55
N SER A 89 -21.50 4.80 11.01
CA SER A 89 -22.71 4.50 11.76
C SER A 89 -22.51 3.32 12.72
N THR A 90 -23.30 3.27 13.78
CA THR A 90 -23.31 2.15 14.75
C THR A 90 -23.57 0.80 14.09
N ASP A 91 -24.43 0.77 13.07
CA ASP A 91 -24.71 -0.44 12.29
C ASP A 91 -23.52 -0.89 11.45
N ALA A 92 -22.79 0.04 10.83
CA ALA A 92 -21.58 -0.29 10.10
C ALA A 92 -20.49 -0.83 11.03
N LEU A 93 -20.29 -0.18 12.18
CA LEU A 93 -19.36 -0.64 13.22
C LEU A 93 -19.71 -2.04 13.71
N ARG A 94 -20.99 -2.33 13.93
CA ARG A 94 -21.45 -3.67 14.33
C ARG A 94 -21.10 -4.73 13.29
N ARG A 95 -21.38 -4.47 12.00
CA ARG A 95 -21.05 -5.40 10.90
C ARG A 95 -19.54 -5.63 10.77
N LEU A 96 -18.74 -4.57 10.84
CA LEU A 96 -17.28 -4.67 10.81
C LEU A 96 -16.76 -5.50 12.00
N LYS A 97 -17.26 -5.23 13.21
CA LYS A 97 -16.88 -5.95 14.43
C LYS A 97 -17.25 -7.43 14.38
N GLU A 98 -18.45 -7.77 13.94
CA GLU A 98 -18.91 -9.16 13.81
C GLU A 98 -18.03 -9.95 12.84
N LEU A 99 -17.69 -9.35 11.70
CA LEU A 99 -16.88 -10.01 10.70
C LEU A 99 -15.42 -10.17 11.14
N TRP A 100 -14.84 -9.16 11.80
CA TRP A 100 -13.47 -9.24 12.35
C TRP A 100 -13.32 -10.33 13.41
N ASN A 101 -14.32 -10.47 14.30
CA ASN A 101 -14.29 -11.46 15.37
C ASN A 101 -14.44 -12.90 14.89
N THR A 102 -14.82 -13.09 13.62
CA THR A 102 -14.77 -14.40 12.98
C THR A 102 -13.32 -14.69 12.59
N GLN A 103 -12.56 -15.40 13.44
CA GLN A 103 -11.12 -15.69 13.25
C GLN A 103 -10.74 -16.22 11.85
N ARG A 104 -11.67 -16.84 11.13
CA ARG A 104 -11.45 -17.29 9.76
C ARG A 104 -11.42 -16.16 8.73
N VAL A 105 -12.14 -15.06 8.94
CA VAL A 105 -12.31 -14.02 7.91
C VAL A 105 -11.10 -13.09 7.87
N GLU A 106 -10.63 -12.61 9.02
CA GLU A 106 -9.47 -11.71 9.10
C GLU A 106 -8.22 -12.25 8.38
N ARG A 107 -7.96 -13.55 8.51
CA ARG A 107 -6.79 -14.22 7.89
C ARG A 107 -7.05 -14.77 6.49
N ALA A 108 -8.31 -14.97 6.09
CA ALA A 108 -8.64 -15.55 4.78
C ALA A 108 -8.78 -14.50 3.69
N LEU A 109 -9.12 -13.25 4.03
CA LEU A 109 -9.25 -12.18 3.06
C LEU A 109 -7.87 -11.71 2.59
N SER A 110 -7.69 -11.64 1.28
CA SER A 110 -6.59 -10.90 0.67
C SER A 110 -6.69 -9.41 1.01
N VAL A 111 -5.57 -8.69 0.86
CA VAL A 111 -5.48 -7.23 1.06
C VAL A 111 -6.69 -6.53 0.42
N VAL A 112 -6.93 -6.75 -0.88
CA VAL A 112 -8.03 -6.08 -1.61
C VAL A 112 -9.39 -6.47 -1.04
N GLU A 113 -9.60 -7.75 -0.72
CA GLU A 113 -10.88 -8.19 -0.16
C GLU A 113 -11.20 -7.51 1.17
N LYS A 114 -10.21 -7.22 2.03
CA LYS A 114 -10.42 -6.47 3.28
C LYS A 114 -11.02 -5.09 3.03
N PHE A 115 -10.55 -4.38 2.00
CA PHE A 115 -11.10 -3.07 1.62
C PHE A 115 -12.53 -3.20 1.08
N GLN A 116 -12.73 -4.15 0.16
CA GLN A 116 -13.99 -4.34 -0.57
C GLN A 116 -15.12 -4.82 0.34
N VAL A 117 -14.81 -5.71 1.27
CA VAL A 117 -15.76 -6.20 2.27
C VAL A 117 -16.11 -5.10 3.26
N ALA A 118 -15.16 -4.26 3.67
CA ALA A 118 -15.45 -3.12 4.54
C ALA A 118 -16.45 -2.14 3.90
N LEU A 119 -16.31 -1.87 2.58
CA LEU A 119 -17.27 -1.07 1.83
C LEU A 119 -18.67 -1.69 1.83
N THR A 120 -18.74 -3.02 1.72
CA THR A 120 -20.02 -3.73 1.86
C THR A 120 -20.61 -3.54 3.26
N CYS A 121 -19.79 -3.56 4.32
CA CYS A 121 -20.23 -3.30 5.69
C CYS A 121 -20.75 -1.87 5.91
N VAL A 122 -20.35 -0.88 5.11
CA VAL A 122 -20.89 0.49 5.19
C VAL A 122 -21.96 0.78 4.13
N ASN A 123 -22.45 -0.25 3.40
CA ASN A 123 -23.42 -0.13 2.30
C ASN A 123 -22.94 0.77 1.16
N GLN A 124 -21.67 0.65 0.79
CA GLN A 124 -21.05 1.45 -0.27
C GLN A 124 -20.59 0.55 -1.42
N ASP A 125 -20.55 1.14 -2.61
CA ASP A 125 -20.09 0.44 -3.78
C ASP A 125 -18.61 0.10 -3.68
N ARG A 126 -18.29 -1.09 -4.17
CA ARG A 126 -16.94 -1.60 -4.33
C ARG A 126 -16.09 -0.67 -5.19
N ILE A 127 -14.80 -0.54 -4.88
CA ILE A 127 -13.86 0.17 -5.77
C ILE A 127 -13.68 -0.70 -7.01
N ASP A 128 -13.79 -0.07 -8.18
CA ASP A 128 -13.58 -0.74 -9.46
C ASP A 128 -12.11 -1.09 -9.64
N MET A 129 -11.82 -2.39 -9.70
CA MET A 129 -10.46 -2.91 -9.89
C MET A 129 -10.04 -2.93 -11.38
N GLY A 130 -10.95 -2.58 -12.29
CA GLY A 130 -10.70 -2.43 -13.72
C GLY A 130 -10.23 -1.05 -14.14
N SER A 131 -10.38 -0.03 -13.28
CA SER A 131 -10.00 1.36 -13.54
C SER A 131 -9.04 1.89 -12.45
N GLU A 132 -8.49 3.10 -12.64
CA GLU A 132 -7.62 3.71 -11.64
C GLU A 132 -8.42 4.15 -10.40
N PRO A 133 -7.84 4.05 -9.18
CA PRO A 133 -6.51 3.52 -8.84
C PRO A 133 -6.47 1.98 -8.68
N GLY A 134 -7.62 1.30 -8.69
CA GLY A 134 -7.75 -0.14 -8.41
C GLY A 134 -6.93 -1.03 -9.35
N GLN A 135 -6.92 -0.74 -10.65
CA GLN A 135 -6.17 -1.48 -11.67
C GLN A 135 -4.66 -1.45 -11.37
N THR A 136 -4.11 -0.28 -11.04
CA THR A 136 -2.69 -0.15 -10.71
C THR A 136 -2.38 -0.85 -9.39
N VAL A 137 -3.22 -0.71 -8.36
CA VAL A 137 -3.04 -1.43 -7.09
C VAL A 137 -3.03 -2.95 -7.29
N ALA A 138 -3.94 -3.49 -8.10
CA ALA A 138 -3.97 -4.91 -8.41
C ALA A 138 -2.67 -5.36 -9.09
N ALA A 139 -2.14 -4.57 -10.03
CA ALA A 139 -0.86 -4.85 -10.68
C ALA A 139 0.33 -4.75 -9.71
N MET A 140 0.34 -3.79 -8.78
CA MET A 140 1.39 -3.64 -7.77
C MET A 140 1.40 -4.79 -6.75
N ILE A 141 0.24 -5.26 -6.32
CA ILE A 141 0.13 -6.44 -5.44
C ILE A 141 0.70 -7.68 -6.14
N ARG A 142 0.36 -7.88 -7.42
CA ARG A 142 0.91 -8.98 -8.23
C ARG A 142 2.42 -8.85 -8.42
N LEU A 143 2.92 -7.64 -8.74
CA LEU A 143 4.35 -7.36 -8.84
C LEU A 143 5.09 -7.70 -7.54
N ARG A 144 4.57 -7.26 -6.39
CA ARG A 144 5.11 -7.60 -5.07
C ARG A 144 5.17 -9.11 -4.88
N ASN A 145 4.10 -9.82 -5.22
CA ASN A 145 4.04 -11.28 -5.07
C ASN A 145 5.06 -11.99 -5.99
N ASP A 146 5.20 -11.57 -7.24
CA ASP A 146 6.16 -12.14 -8.19
C ASP A 146 7.62 -11.94 -7.73
N LEU A 147 7.92 -10.81 -7.12
CA LEU A 147 9.25 -10.50 -6.57
C LEU A 147 9.52 -11.26 -5.27
N MET A 148 8.53 -11.38 -4.39
CA MET A 148 8.68 -12.01 -3.07
C MET A 148 8.66 -13.53 -3.13
N HIS A 149 7.85 -14.10 -4.01
CA HIS A 149 7.75 -15.55 -4.25
C HIS A 149 8.50 -15.97 -5.51
N PHE A 150 9.55 -15.23 -5.87
CA PHE A 150 10.31 -15.46 -7.09
C PHE A 150 10.85 -16.88 -7.15
N LYS A 151 10.47 -17.62 -8.21
CA LYS A 151 11.02 -18.93 -8.54
C LYS A 151 11.88 -18.80 -9.80
N PRO A 152 13.16 -19.19 -9.78
CA PRO A 152 13.98 -19.21 -10.98
C PRO A 152 13.29 -20.02 -12.09
N LYS A 153 13.12 -19.41 -13.25
CA LYS A 153 12.55 -20.03 -14.45
C LYS A 153 13.22 -19.43 -15.68
N THR A 154 13.27 -20.20 -16.76
CA THR A 154 13.64 -19.67 -18.07
C THR A 154 12.54 -18.72 -18.52
N ASN A 155 12.92 -17.49 -18.86
CA ASN A 155 12.02 -16.51 -19.43
C ASN A 155 12.48 -16.25 -20.86
N TRP A 156 11.56 -16.43 -21.82
CA TRP A 156 11.85 -16.24 -23.23
C TRP A 156 11.49 -14.81 -23.65
N SER A 157 12.22 -14.26 -24.62
CA SER A 157 12.05 -12.86 -25.05
C SER A 157 10.78 -12.60 -25.85
N ASP A 158 10.20 -13.65 -26.43
CA ASP A 158 8.94 -13.66 -27.18
C ASP A 158 7.71 -13.89 -26.29
N GLU A 159 7.91 -14.23 -25.01
CA GLU A 159 6.83 -14.36 -24.03
C GLU A 159 6.58 -13.05 -23.28
N GLN A 160 5.34 -12.55 -23.37
CA GLN A 160 4.95 -11.36 -22.64
C GLN A 160 4.68 -11.67 -21.16
N HIS A 161 5.30 -10.92 -20.25
CA HIS A 161 4.99 -11.04 -18.83
C HIS A 161 3.57 -10.50 -18.55
N HIS A 162 2.79 -11.18 -17.70
CA HIS A 162 1.39 -10.82 -17.45
C HIS A 162 1.18 -9.40 -16.88
N LEU A 163 2.19 -8.81 -16.25
CA LEU A 163 2.17 -7.43 -15.75
C LEU A 163 2.46 -6.39 -16.84
N GLN A 164 3.05 -6.80 -17.95
CA GLN A 164 3.57 -5.90 -18.97
C GLN A 164 2.45 -5.09 -19.62
N GLN A 165 1.28 -5.70 -19.85
CA GLN A 165 0.12 -5.02 -20.43
C GLN A 165 -0.39 -3.83 -19.60
N VAL A 166 -0.29 -3.93 -18.27
CA VAL A 166 -0.74 -2.86 -17.36
C VAL A 166 0.39 -1.90 -17.08
N LEU A 167 1.59 -2.39 -16.75
CA LEU A 167 2.65 -1.53 -16.24
C LEU A 167 3.50 -0.88 -17.33
N GLN A 168 3.80 -1.58 -18.43
CA GLN A 168 4.70 -1.03 -19.45
C GLN A 168 4.20 0.29 -20.05
N PRO A 169 2.90 0.47 -20.39
CA PRO A 169 2.40 1.75 -20.90
C PRO A 169 2.55 2.91 -19.92
N ARG A 170 2.49 2.62 -18.61
CA ARG A 170 2.62 3.62 -17.53
C ARG A 170 4.08 3.99 -17.28
N LEU A 171 4.97 2.99 -17.33
CA LEU A 171 6.39 3.17 -17.03
C LEU A 171 7.17 3.74 -18.22
N GLY A 172 6.84 3.34 -19.45
CA GLY A 172 7.67 3.64 -20.61
C GLY A 172 8.96 2.84 -20.61
N VAL A 173 10.00 3.37 -21.26
CA VAL A 173 11.30 2.70 -21.41
C VAL A 173 12.16 2.92 -20.16
N ASN A 174 12.84 1.87 -19.69
CA ASN A 174 13.82 1.99 -18.63
C ASN A 174 15.10 2.67 -19.17
N PRO A 175 15.52 3.82 -18.61
CA PRO A 175 16.64 4.58 -19.17
C PRO A 175 18.02 3.95 -18.89
N LEU A 176 18.11 3.02 -17.92
CA LEU A 176 19.35 2.35 -17.53
C LEU A 176 19.56 1.02 -18.23
N THR A 177 18.51 0.36 -18.75
CA THR A 177 18.63 -0.95 -19.39
C THR A 177 17.56 -1.19 -20.45
N ASN A 178 17.93 -1.91 -21.51
CA ASN A 178 17.04 -2.41 -22.56
C ASN A 178 16.95 -3.95 -22.55
N SER A 179 17.24 -4.59 -21.41
CA SER A 179 17.30 -6.05 -21.28
C SER A 179 16.02 -6.74 -21.75
N ALA A 180 16.18 -7.84 -22.49
CA ALA A 180 15.10 -8.78 -22.79
C ALA A 180 15.35 -10.09 -22.03
N PRO A 181 14.32 -10.69 -21.39
CA PRO A 181 12.91 -10.26 -21.34
C PRO A 181 12.66 -9.04 -20.42
N TRP A 182 11.48 -8.43 -20.54
CA TRP A 182 11.09 -7.20 -19.82
C TRP A 182 11.16 -7.36 -18.30
N PHE A 183 10.69 -8.49 -17.76
CA PHE A 183 10.76 -8.80 -16.34
C PHE A 183 12.04 -9.59 -15.98
N PRO A 184 12.70 -9.30 -14.84
CA PRO A 184 12.35 -8.31 -13.83
C PRO A 184 13.02 -6.94 -14.04
N HIS A 185 13.93 -6.80 -14.99
CA HIS A 185 14.83 -5.65 -15.00
C HIS A 185 14.21 -4.36 -15.51
N GLN A 186 13.36 -4.41 -16.54
CA GLN A 186 12.76 -3.19 -17.09
C GLN A 186 11.66 -2.60 -16.20
N VAL A 187 10.98 -3.42 -15.40
CA VAL A 187 9.93 -2.94 -14.48
C VAL A 187 10.48 -2.25 -13.23
N LEU A 188 11.69 -2.62 -12.78
CA LEU A 188 12.26 -2.12 -11.52
C LEU A 188 12.96 -0.76 -11.71
N THR A 189 12.16 0.29 -11.89
CA THR A 189 12.58 1.69 -12.02
C THR A 189 12.05 2.55 -10.85
N PRO A 190 12.66 3.72 -10.57
CA PRO A 190 12.09 4.70 -9.64
C PRO A 190 10.65 5.08 -10.01
N LYS A 191 10.37 5.19 -11.31
CA LYS A 191 9.01 5.46 -11.80
C LYS A 191 8.01 4.37 -11.41
N CYS A 192 8.41 3.09 -11.37
CA CYS A 192 7.54 2.02 -10.86
C CYS A 192 7.32 2.11 -9.36
N ALA A 193 8.35 2.47 -8.59
CA ALA A 193 8.20 2.71 -7.16
C ALA A 193 7.25 3.88 -6.88
N ARG A 194 7.41 5.00 -7.61
CA ARG A 194 6.51 6.16 -7.53
C ARG A 194 5.08 5.80 -7.88
N LEU A 195 4.88 5.06 -8.97
CA LEU A 195 3.56 4.57 -9.37
C LEU A 195 2.92 3.71 -8.27
N ALA A 196 3.70 2.84 -7.62
CA ALA A 196 3.21 2.04 -6.50
C ALA A 196 2.73 2.92 -5.34
N TYR A 197 3.59 3.83 -4.89
CA TYR A 197 3.30 4.76 -3.79
C TYR A 197 2.05 5.61 -4.06
N GLU A 198 1.96 6.22 -5.25
CA GLU A 198 0.85 7.09 -5.62
C GLU A 198 -0.46 6.31 -5.73
N ALA A 199 -0.44 5.11 -6.32
CA ALA A 199 -1.62 4.28 -6.48
C ALA A 199 -2.17 3.80 -5.13
N VAL A 200 -1.32 3.34 -4.21
CA VAL A 200 -1.80 2.89 -2.89
C VAL A 200 -2.34 4.05 -2.06
N ARG A 201 -1.73 5.24 -2.15
CA ARG A 201 -2.22 6.45 -1.48
C ARG A 201 -3.58 6.88 -2.03
N ALA A 202 -3.73 6.91 -3.36
CA ALA A 202 -4.99 7.25 -4.02
C ALA A 202 -6.10 6.24 -3.68
N PHE A 203 -5.79 4.94 -3.73
CA PHE A 203 -6.73 3.87 -3.38
C PHE A 203 -7.17 3.94 -1.90
N GLY A 204 -6.23 4.18 -0.98
CA GLY A 204 -6.53 4.38 0.44
C GLY A 204 -7.42 5.61 0.67
N ALA A 205 -7.14 6.71 -0.03
CA ALA A 205 -7.94 7.94 0.06
C ALA A 205 -9.36 7.77 -0.49
N GLU A 206 -9.50 7.10 -1.64
CA GLU A 206 -10.81 6.77 -2.22
C GLU A 206 -11.61 5.86 -1.29
N TRP A 207 -10.98 4.80 -0.80
CA TRP A 207 -11.63 3.88 0.14
C TRP A 207 -12.11 4.59 1.40
N ARG A 208 -11.26 5.43 2.00
CA ARG A 208 -11.62 6.25 3.17
C ARG A 208 -12.83 7.14 2.90
N THR A 209 -12.82 7.81 1.74
CA THR A 209 -13.92 8.69 1.32
C THR A 209 -15.22 7.91 1.21
N ARG A 210 -15.19 6.75 0.55
CA ARG A 210 -16.36 5.88 0.44
C ARG A 210 -16.79 5.33 1.80
N MET A 211 -15.86 4.98 2.68
CA MET A 211 -16.15 4.55 4.06
C MET A 211 -16.85 5.65 4.87
N GLY A 212 -16.77 6.93 4.47
CA GLY A 212 -17.33 8.05 5.22
C GLY A 212 -16.52 8.37 6.48
N ILE A 213 -15.23 8.03 6.49
CA ILE A 213 -14.33 8.32 7.62
C ILE A 213 -13.76 9.73 7.46
N ASP A 214 -14.03 10.60 8.43
CA ASP A 214 -13.47 11.95 8.48
C ASP A 214 -12.13 11.92 9.26
N TRP A 215 -11.06 12.39 8.63
CA TRP A 215 -9.73 12.40 9.25
C TRP A 215 -9.38 13.86 9.57
N GLY A 216 -9.22 14.17 10.85
CA GLY A 216 -8.79 15.49 11.30
C GLY A 216 -7.37 15.84 10.81
N PRO A 217 -6.95 17.12 10.93
CA PRO A 217 -5.69 17.65 10.40
C PRO A 217 -4.40 17.03 10.99
N ALA A 218 -4.49 16.22 12.05
CA ALA A 218 -3.37 15.48 12.64
C ALA A 218 -2.89 14.28 11.77
N SER A 219 -3.34 14.19 10.53
CA SER A 219 -3.05 13.09 9.61
C SER A 219 -1.94 13.39 8.61
N GLU A 220 -1.46 14.63 8.58
CA GLU A 220 -0.36 15.08 7.72
C GLU A 220 1.00 14.97 8.42
N HIS A 221 1.29 13.85 9.08
CA HIS A 221 2.64 13.57 9.56
C HIS A 221 3.54 13.19 8.37
N THR A 222 4.02 14.22 7.68
CA THR A 222 5.07 14.13 6.65
C THR A 222 6.46 14.51 7.19
N GLY A 223 6.54 14.80 8.50
CA GLY A 223 7.78 15.18 9.18
C GLY A 223 8.79 14.03 9.26
N LEU A 224 10.07 14.36 9.18
CA LEU A 224 11.21 13.43 9.31
C LEU A 224 11.43 12.94 10.75
N THR A 225 10.79 13.56 11.74
CA THR A 225 11.00 13.29 13.16
C THR A 225 9.73 13.53 13.96
N ASP A 226 9.28 12.52 14.69
CA ASP A 226 8.44 12.71 15.86
C ASP A 226 9.35 12.78 17.09
N GLN A 227 9.35 13.92 17.79
CA GLN A 227 10.02 13.98 19.09
C GLN A 227 9.16 13.23 20.10
N ILE A 228 9.68 12.15 20.66
CA ILE A 228 9.07 11.50 21.81
C ILE A 228 9.08 12.54 22.95
N PRO A 229 7.93 12.89 23.54
CA PRO A 229 7.89 13.75 24.70
C PRO A 229 8.83 13.20 25.76
N THR A 230 9.79 14.03 26.17
CA THR A 230 10.62 13.73 27.33
C THR A 230 9.87 14.27 28.54
N ASP A 231 9.44 13.37 29.42
CA ASP A 231 8.92 13.71 30.74
C ASP A 231 10.00 14.42 31.58
#